data_AF-A0A737YCE8-F1
#
_entry.id   AF-A0A737YCE8-F1
#
_cell.length_a   1.000
_cell.length_b   1.000
_cell.length_c   1.000
_cell.angle_alpha   90.00
_cell.angle_beta   90.00
_cell.angle_gamma   90.00
#
_symmetry.space_group_name_H-M   'P 1'
#
loop_
_entity.id
_entity.type
_entity.pdbx_description
1 polymer ?
#
loop_
_entity_poly.entity_id
_entity_poly.type
_entity_poly.pdbx_seq_one_letter_code
_entity_poly.pdbx_strand_id
1 'polypeptide(L)'
;MNQPQDFTALLNSLTPQEQQMLFTQLRGRIPIHPLEQQWNITAEFILEAIARSQDITKRGVRGIIAELCFDTYIIGAMKHKGWIQHQLFGDLPYDALISHPHVGEIKIQTKNQRLERGVPKYANGPMIKFNPYVEGWYVCETQKTRTGKNAEGLDTRPYRFGEFDILSVCLHPSSGDWTRFMFCPAYTLMPRATNPELIAVLQPVPPTRQGNWTDNLEEAIEWHLNRNR
;
A
#
# COMPACT_ATOMS: atom_id res chain seq x y z
N MET A 1 -26.05 29.95 33.05
CA MET A 1 -25.77 28.73 32.28
C MET A 1 -25.86 29.12 30.81
N ASN A 2 -24.74 29.14 30.08
CA ASN A 2 -24.79 29.36 28.63
C ASN A 2 -25.43 28.13 28.00
N GLN A 3 -26.49 28.33 27.20
CA GLN A 3 -26.97 27.28 26.31
C GLN A 3 -25.79 26.81 25.44
N PRO A 4 -25.66 25.49 25.17
CA PRO A 4 -24.70 25.02 24.20
C PRO A 4 -25.03 25.69 22.87
N GLN A 5 -24.11 26.53 22.38
CA GLN A 5 -24.22 27.12 21.06
C GLN A 5 -24.25 25.99 20.03
N ASP A 6 -25.31 25.95 19.23
CA ASP A 6 -25.38 25.06 18.09
C ASP A 6 -24.48 25.62 16.97
N PHE A 7 -23.22 25.19 17.00
CA PHE A 7 -22.22 25.59 16.00
C PHE A 7 -22.60 25.13 14.59
N THR A 8 -23.39 24.06 14.45
CA THR A 8 -23.88 23.59 13.15
C THR A 8 -24.91 24.55 12.57
N ALA A 9 -25.88 24.99 13.39
CA ALA A 9 -26.85 26.00 12.97
C ALA A 9 -26.16 27.33 12.61
N LEU A 10 -25.16 27.75 13.39
CA LEU A 10 -24.38 28.95 13.08
C LEU A 10 -23.61 28.81 11.75
N LEU A 11 -22.90 27.70 11.54
CA LEU A 11 -22.19 27.44 10.29
C LEU A 11 -23.12 27.44 9.08
N ASN A 12 -24.31 26.82 9.22
CA ASN A 12 -25.32 26.74 8.16
C ASN A 12 -25.98 28.10 7.87
N SER A 13 -25.89 29.06 8.78
CA SER A 13 -26.36 30.43 8.55
C SER A 13 -25.37 31.30 7.76
N LEU A 14 -24.11 30.88 7.65
CA LEU A 14 -23.07 31.58 6.89
C LEU A 14 -23.20 31.28 5.38
N THR A 15 -22.93 32.29 4.56
CA THR A 15 -22.75 32.12 3.11
C THR A 15 -21.51 31.26 2.81
N PRO A 16 -21.40 30.63 1.63
CA PRO A 16 -20.20 29.88 1.24
C PRO A 16 -18.89 30.70 1.33
N GLN A 17 -18.93 32.00 1.01
CA GLN A 17 -17.75 32.87 1.16
C GLN A 17 -17.37 33.06 2.63
N GLU A 18 -18.35 33.30 3.51
CA GLU A 18 -18.11 33.45 4.95
C GLU A 18 -17.60 32.16 5.58
N GLN A 19 -18.13 30.99 5.16
CA GLN A 19 -17.61 29.69 5.57
C GLN A 19 -16.15 29.52 5.17
N GLN A 20 -15.77 29.90 3.95
CA GLN A 20 -14.39 29.84 3.48
C GLN A 20 -13.45 30.77 4.26
N MET A 21 -13.91 32.00 4.56
CA MET A 21 -13.16 32.95 5.38
C MET A 21 -12.96 32.43 6.80
N LEU A 22 -14.02 31.91 7.43
CA LEU A 22 -13.96 31.30 8.76
C LEU A 22 -13.00 30.11 8.77
N PHE A 23 -13.10 29.21 7.79
CA PHE A 23 -12.22 28.06 7.65
C PHE A 23 -10.75 28.48 7.57
N THR A 24 -10.44 29.50 6.75
CA THR A 24 -9.08 30.04 6.62
C THR A 24 -8.55 30.58 7.94
N GLN A 25 -9.38 31.32 8.70
CA GLN A 25 -8.99 31.82 10.02
C GLN A 25 -8.76 30.70 11.04
N LEU A 26 -9.62 29.66 11.04
CA LEU A 26 -9.49 28.51 11.94
C LEU A 26 -8.24 27.70 11.61
N ARG A 27 -7.98 27.43 10.33
CA ARG A 27 -6.76 26.72 9.89
C ARG A 27 -5.48 27.44 10.28
N GLY A 28 -5.47 28.77 10.28
CA GLY A 28 -4.32 29.55 10.77
C GLY A 28 -4.03 29.41 12.27
N ARG A 29 -4.94 28.82 13.06
CA ARG A 29 -4.82 28.70 14.53
C ARG A 29 -4.82 27.26 15.04
N ILE A 30 -5.40 26.34 14.27
CA ILE A 30 -5.66 24.97 14.71
C ILE A 30 -4.87 24.01 13.81
N PRO A 31 -3.76 23.43 14.29
CA PRO A 31 -3.10 22.32 13.62
C PRO A 31 -4.04 21.11 13.51
N ILE A 32 -4.10 20.48 12.34
CA ILE A 32 -4.95 19.32 12.08
C ILE A 32 -4.18 18.00 12.17
N HIS A 33 -2.85 18.05 12.21
CA HIS A 33 -2.01 16.87 12.42
C HIS A 33 -0.79 17.20 13.32
N PRO A 34 -0.35 16.29 14.22
CA PRO A 34 0.82 16.51 15.09
C PRO A 34 2.10 16.88 14.33
N LEU A 35 2.25 16.38 13.10
CA LEU A 35 3.38 16.69 12.22
C LEU A 35 3.51 18.19 11.91
N GLU A 36 2.41 18.93 11.86
CA GLU A 36 2.46 20.39 11.61
C GLU A 36 3.23 21.11 12.73
N GLN A 37 2.99 20.71 13.98
CA GLN A 37 3.70 21.24 15.13
C GLN A 37 5.15 20.74 15.15
N GLN A 38 5.36 19.44 14.91
CA GLN A 38 6.69 18.83 14.94
C GLN A 38 7.63 19.43 13.89
N TRP A 39 7.14 19.72 12.70
CA TRP A 39 7.93 20.27 11.58
C TRP A 39 7.82 21.78 11.47
N ASN A 40 7.01 22.43 12.32
CA ASN A 40 6.74 23.86 12.31
C ASN A 40 6.32 24.35 10.91
N ILE A 41 5.37 23.65 10.29
CA ILE A 41 4.90 23.91 8.93
C ILE A 41 3.45 23.44 8.77
N THR A 42 2.66 24.08 7.90
CA THR A 42 1.24 23.70 7.74
C THR A 42 1.06 22.48 6.84
N ALA A 43 -0.06 21.75 7.03
CA ALA A 43 -0.42 20.60 6.21
C ALA A 43 -0.52 20.96 4.71
N GLU A 44 -1.08 22.13 4.40
CA GLU A 44 -1.22 22.63 3.03
C GLU A 44 0.14 22.83 2.35
N PHE A 45 1.13 23.34 3.08
CA PHE A 45 2.47 23.52 2.53
C PHE A 45 3.19 22.18 2.30
N ILE A 46 2.97 21.19 3.19
CA ILE A 46 3.46 19.82 2.98
C ILE A 46 2.85 19.22 1.70
N LEU A 47 1.54 19.38 1.49
CA LEU A 47 0.86 18.93 0.27
C LEU A 47 1.40 19.62 -0.98
N GLU A 48 1.64 20.94 -0.92
CA GLU A 48 2.25 21.70 -2.02
C GLU A 48 3.68 21.22 -2.31
N ALA A 49 4.48 20.95 -1.27
CA ALA A 49 5.83 20.40 -1.43
C ALA A 49 5.80 19.03 -2.14
N ILE A 50 4.86 18.16 -1.78
CA ILE A 50 4.65 16.87 -2.47
C ILE A 50 4.20 17.10 -3.92
N ALA A 51 3.28 18.03 -4.16
CA ALA A 51 2.77 18.35 -5.49
C ALA A 51 3.88 18.84 -6.44
N ARG A 52 4.85 19.61 -5.93
CA ARG A 52 6.01 20.11 -6.69
C ARG A 52 7.19 19.13 -6.77
N SER A 53 7.15 18.05 -6.01
CA SER A 53 8.23 17.06 -5.97
C SER A 53 8.33 16.23 -7.26
N GLN A 54 9.47 15.56 -7.44
CA GLN A 54 9.73 14.65 -8.55
C GLN A 54 8.83 13.41 -8.48
N ASP A 55 8.65 12.71 -9.61
CA ASP A 55 7.83 11.49 -9.69
C ASP A 55 8.25 10.42 -8.68
N ILE A 56 9.56 10.28 -8.41
CA ILE A 56 10.06 9.31 -7.43
C ILE A 56 9.56 9.60 -6.01
N THR A 57 9.49 10.88 -5.62
CA THR A 57 8.96 11.30 -4.31
C THR A 57 7.46 11.04 -4.24
N LYS A 58 6.71 11.42 -5.29
CA LYS A 58 5.26 11.15 -5.36
C LYS A 58 4.96 9.65 -5.30
N ARG A 59 5.77 8.82 -5.96
CA ARG A 59 5.65 7.36 -5.89
C ARG A 59 5.94 6.83 -4.49
N GLY A 60 6.96 7.36 -3.82
CA GLY A 60 7.27 7.03 -2.42
C GLY A 60 6.12 7.37 -1.48
N VAL A 61 5.56 8.59 -1.58
CA VAL A 61 4.39 9.02 -0.81
C VAL A 61 3.18 8.11 -1.06
N ARG A 62 2.90 7.76 -2.32
CA ARG A 62 1.82 6.82 -2.66
C ARG A 62 2.05 5.42 -2.09
N GLY A 63 3.31 4.97 -1.95
CA GLY A 63 3.67 3.75 -1.25
C GLY A 63 3.23 3.80 0.22
N ILE A 64 3.66 4.85 0.92
CA ILE A 64 3.32 5.08 2.34
C ILE A 64 1.80 5.20 2.54
N ILE A 65 1.08 5.86 1.62
CA ILE A 65 -0.39 5.93 1.66
C ILE A 65 -1.00 4.54 1.52
N ALA A 66 -0.51 3.71 0.58
CA ALA A 66 -1.02 2.35 0.41
C ALA A 66 -0.79 1.49 1.66
N GLU A 67 0.36 1.62 2.31
CA GLU A 67 0.66 0.96 3.59
C GLU A 67 -0.31 1.42 4.69
N LEU A 68 -0.51 2.73 4.84
CA LEU A 68 -1.47 3.28 5.82
C LEU A 68 -2.91 2.83 5.55
N CYS A 69 -3.33 2.78 4.29
CA CYS A 69 -4.65 2.29 3.90
C CYS A 69 -4.79 0.78 4.16
N PHE A 70 -3.75 -0.01 3.88
CA PHE A 70 -3.73 -1.43 4.22
C PHE A 70 -3.91 -1.65 5.73
N ASP A 71 -3.15 -0.93 6.55
CA ASP A 71 -3.25 -1.02 8.00
C ASP A 71 -4.62 -0.59 8.53
N THR A 72 -5.16 0.51 8.00
CA THR A 72 -6.43 1.08 8.47
C THR A 72 -7.61 0.22 8.07
N TYR A 73 -7.72 -0.15 6.80
CA TYR A 73 -8.93 -0.75 6.25
C TYR A 73 -8.87 -2.28 6.23
N ILE A 74 -7.70 -2.85 5.93
CA ILE A 74 -7.55 -4.31 5.83
C ILE A 74 -7.20 -4.88 7.21
N ILE A 75 -6.10 -4.44 7.81
CA ILE A 75 -5.69 -4.95 9.13
C ILE A 75 -6.66 -4.51 10.23
N GLY A 76 -7.21 -3.31 10.14
CA GLY A 76 -8.31 -2.86 11.00
C GLY A 76 -9.50 -3.83 11.01
N ALA A 77 -9.93 -4.32 9.83
CA ALA A 77 -10.98 -5.32 9.73
C ALA A 77 -10.59 -6.67 10.36
N MET A 78 -9.32 -7.08 10.21
CA MET A 78 -8.80 -8.32 10.78
C MET A 78 -8.78 -8.31 12.32
N LYS A 79 -8.57 -7.14 12.95
CA LYS A 79 -8.60 -6.99 14.41
C LYS A 79 -9.94 -7.40 15.01
N HIS A 80 -11.05 -7.11 14.32
CA HIS A 80 -12.38 -7.55 14.75
C HIS A 80 -12.58 -9.07 14.70
N LYS A 81 -11.68 -9.79 14.03
CA LYS A 81 -11.66 -11.26 13.90
C LYS A 81 -10.59 -11.92 14.78
N GLY A 82 -10.06 -11.19 15.76
CA GLY A 82 -9.09 -11.72 16.72
C GLY A 82 -7.63 -11.68 16.27
N TRP A 83 -7.33 -11.08 15.11
CA TRP A 83 -5.94 -10.87 14.69
C TRP A 83 -5.31 -9.71 15.46
N ILE A 84 -4.04 -9.89 15.82
CA ILE A 84 -3.23 -8.89 16.51
C ILE A 84 -2.19 -8.39 15.52
N GLN A 85 -2.12 -7.07 15.33
CA GLN A 85 -1.06 -6.42 14.56
C GLN A 85 0.11 -6.09 15.47
N HIS A 86 1.31 -6.44 15.05
CA HIS A 86 2.55 -6.17 15.77
C HIS A 86 3.22 -4.92 15.24
N GLN A 87 3.84 -4.15 16.14
CA GLN A 87 4.64 -3.00 15.75
C GLN A 87 5.97 -3.47 15.14
N LEU A 88 6.33 -2.88 14.00
CA LEU A 88 7.57 -3.17 13.31
C LEU A 88 8.68 -2.19 13.69
N PHE A 89 9.90 -2.70 13.81
CA PHE A 89 11.10 -1.91 14.07
C PHE A 89 12.20 -2.30 13.09
N GLY A 90 12.80 -1.29 12.43
CA GLY A 90 13.93 -1.49 11.53
C GLY A 90 13.56 -1.67 10.04
N ASP A 91 14.57 -2.04 9.24
CA ASP A 91 14.46 -2.30 7.80
C ASP A 91 14.09 -3.77 7.57
N LEU A 92 12.80 -4.08 7.66
CA LEU A 92 12.25 -5.44 7.49
C LEU A 92 11.78 -5.66 6.04
N PRO A 93 11.76 -6.92 5.55
CA PRO A 93 11.33 -7.23 4.19
C PRO A 93 9.80 -7.40 4.06
N TYR A 94 9.04 -6.85 5.01
CA TYR A 94 7.57 -6.85 5.04
C TYR A 94 7.11 -5.59 5.78
N ASP A 95 5.90 -5.12 5.46
CA ASP A 95 5.36 -3.86 5.99
C ASP A 95 4.34 -4.10 7.11
N ALA A 96 3.84 -5.33 7.25
CA ALA A 96 2.97 -5.72 8.36
C ALA A 96 3.32 -7.12 8.89
N LEU A 97 3.20 -7.28 10.20
CA LEU A 97 3.24 -8.56 10.90
C LEU A 97 1.95 -8.67 11.71
N ILE A 98 1.16 -9.70 11.41
CA ILE A 98 -0.06 -10.01 12.16
C ILE A 98 0.02 -11.41 12.73
N SER A 99 -0.70 -11.67 13.82
CA SER A 99 -0.79 -13.00 14.42
C SER A 99 -2.19 -13.32 14.89
N HIS A 100 -2.52 -14.61 14.92
CA HIS A 100 -3.75 -15.11 15.50
C HIS A 100 -3.45 -16.35 16.36
N PRO A 101 -4.04 -16.51 17.57
CA PRO A 101 -3.68 -17.58 18.50
C PRO A 101 -3.75 -19.00 17.94
N HIS A 102 -4.66 -19.25 17.00
CA HIS A 102 -4.87 -20.57 16.39
C HIS A 102 -4.16 -20.76 15.05
N VAL A 103 -3.52 -19.72 14.52
CA VAL A 103 -2.90 -19.73 13.18
C VAL A 103 -1.38 -19.50 13.27
N GLY A 104 -0.94 -18.64 14.18
CA GLY A 104 0.44 -18.17 14.26
C GLY A 104 0.62 -16.82 13.58
N GLU A 105 1.85 -16.53 13.17
CA GLU A 105 2.26 -15.25 12.58
C GLU A 105 2.20 -15.28 11.05
N ILE A 106 1.85 -14.14 10.46
CA ILE A 106 1.85 -13.91 9.01
C ILE A 106 2.56 -12.59 8.72
N LYS A 107 3.61 -12.65 7.90
CA LYS A 107 4.35 -11.48 7.39
C LYS A 107 3.78 -11.06 6.04
N ILE A 108 3.45 -9.78 5.89
CA ILE A 108 2.79 -9.25 4.69
C ILE A 108 3.61 -8.09 4.13
N GLN A 109 4.00 -8.21 2.87
CA GLN A 109 4.59 -7.09 2.13
C GLN A 109 3.51 -6.42 1.30
N THR A 110 3.38 -5.10 1.42
CA THR A 110 2.47 -4.28 0.63
C THR A 110 3.22 -3.60 -0.51
N LYS A 111 2.63 -3.58 -1.69
CA LYS A 111 3.12 -2.87 -2.88
C LYS A 111 1.96 -2.14 -3.56
N ASN A 112 2.30 -1.19 -4.41
CA ASN A 112 1.35 -0.61 -5.33
C ASN A 112 1.41 -1.31 -6.69
N GLN A 113 0.26 -1.43 -7.33
CA GLN A 113 0.21 -1.62 -8.77
C GLN A 113 1.02 -0.51 -9.46
N ARG A 114 1.79 -0.87 -10.49
CA ARG A 114 2.67 0.06 -11.17
C ARG A 114 1.88 0.92 -12.16
N LEU A 115 2.27 2.19 -12.24
CA LEU A 115 1.97 3.06 -13.36
C LEU A 115 3.19 3.13 -14.29
N GLU A 116 2.96 3.31 -15.58
CA GLU A 116 3.99 3.69 -16.54
C GLU A 116 3.48 4.91 -17.31
N ARG A 117 4.17 6.05 -17.17
CA ARG A 117 3.74 7.33 -17.78
C ARG A 117 2.30 7.71 -17.42
N GLY A 118 1.91 7.50 -16.16
CA GLY A 118 0.61 7.89 -15.62
C GLY A 118 -0.55 6.92 -15.90
N VAL A 119 -0.32 5.85 -16.68
CA VAL A 119 -1.34 4.82 -16.95
C VAL A 119 -1.00 3.50 -16.28
N PRO A 120 -1.99 2.64 -15.93
CA PRO A 120 -1.74 1.29 -15.44
C PRO A 120 -0.77 0.52 -16.34
N LYS A 121 0.28 -0.05 -15.73
CA LYS A 121 1.17 -0.95 -16.46
C LYS A 121 0.53 -2.33 -16.52
N TYR A 122 0.41 -2.86 -17.74
CA TYR A 122 -0.07 -4.21 -18.00
C TYR A 122 1.10 -5.18 -18.21
N ALA A 123 0.82 -6.47 -18.05
CA ALA A 123 1.74 -7.54 -18.39
C ALA A 123 2.18 -7.38 -19.85
N ASN A 124 3.48 -7.52 -20.10
CA ASN A 124 4.06 -7.27 -21.42
C ASN A 124 4.22 -8.58 -22.22
N GLY A 125 4.59 -8.45 -23.50
CA GLY A 125 4.78 -9.60 -24.40
C GLY A 125 5.66 -10.73 -23.83
N PRO A 126 6.84 -10.45 -23.24
CA PRO A 126 7.64 -11.48 -22.57
C PRO A 126 6.91 -12.22 -21.44
N MET A 127 6.16 -11.52 -20.58
CA MET A 127 5.36 -12.15 -19.53
C MET A 127 4.25 -13.03 -20.11
N ILE A 128 3.51 -12.51 -21.10
CA ILE A 128 2.41 -13.22 -21.77
C ILE A 128 2.94 -14.45 -22.50
N LYS A 129 4.11 -14.36 -23.16
CA LYS A 129 4.74 -15.51 -23.83
C LYS A 129 5.08 -16.63 -22.85
N PHE A 130 5.52 -16.30 -21.64
CA PHE A 130 5.85 -17.28 -20.60
C PHE A 130 4.60 -17.80 -19.88
N ASN A 131 3.58 -16.95 -19.71
CA ASN A 131 2.32 -17.28 -19.09
C ASN A 131 1.15 -16.57 -19.80
N PRO A 132 0.51 -17.19 -20.80
CA PRO A 132 -0.55 -16.54 -21.58
C PRO A 132 -1.75 -16.08 -20.76
N TYR A 133 -1.99 -16.68 -19.59
CA TYR A 133 -3.12 -16.35 -18.72
C TYR A 133 -3.03 -14.94 -18.09
N VAL A 134 -1.86 -14.28 -18.16
CA VAL A 134 -1.67 -12.94 -17.59
C VAL A 134 -1.94 -11.82 -18.60
N GLU A 135 -2.40 -12.14 -19.81
CA GLU A 135 -2.83 -11.12 -20.75
C GLU A 135 -3.94 -10.25 -20.14
N GLY A 136 -3.78 -8.93 -20.25
CA GLY A 136 -4.70 -7.95 -19.64
C GLY A 136 -4.54 -7.76 -18.13
N TRP A 137 -3.63 -8.47 -17.47
CA TRP A 137 -3.35 -8.26 -16.04
C TRP A 137 -2.47 -7.01 -15.83
N TYR A 138 -2.58 -6.39 -14.67
CA TYR A 138 -1.68 -5.33 -14.24
C TYR A 138 -0.32 -5.87 -13.81
N VAL A 139 0.61 -4.99 -13.47
CA VAL A 139 1.93 -5.34 -12.94
C VAL A 139 2.19 -4.60 -11.65
N CYS A 140 2.75 -5.28 -10.64
CA CYS A 140 3.41 -4.64 -9.50
C CYS A 140 4.92 -4.89 -9.55
N GLU A 141 5.68 -4.00 -8.91
CA GLU A 141 7.13 -4.13 -8.78
C GLU A 141 7.50 -4.65 -7.38
N THR A 142 8.03 -5.86 -7.31
CA THR A 142 8.50 -6.54 -6.10
C THR A 142 10.01 -6.38 -5.97
N GLN A 143 10.44 -5.14 -5.72
CA GLN A 143 11.81 -4.80 -5.38
C GLN A 143 11.84 -3.90 -4.14
N LYS A 144 12.90 -4.04 -3.33
CA LYS A 144 13.12 -3.13 -2.18
C LYS A 144 13.50 -1.75 -2.73
N THR A 145 12.88 -0.69 -2.23
CA THR A 145 12.89 0.68 -2.79
C THR A 145 14.26 1.35 -2.86
N ARG A 146 15.22 0.91 -2.04
CA ARG A 146 16.61 1.38 -2.12
C ARG A 146 17.34 0.59 -3.20
N THR A 147 17.44 1.15 -4.40
CA THR A 147 18.37 0.65 -5.41
C THR A 147 19.79 0.70 -4.85
N GLY A 148 20.38 -0.47 -4.63
CA GLY A 148 21.80 -0.64 -4.46
C GLY A 148 22.27 -1.58 -5.55
N LYS A 149 23.35 -1.20 -6.23
CA LYS A 149 24.12 -2.12 -7.04
C LYS A 149 25.42 -2.42 -6.29
N ASN A 150 25.86 -3.66 -6.27
CA ASN A 150 27.20 -3.97 -5.77
C ASN A 150 28.24 -3.49 -6.80
N ALA A 151 29.53 -3.64 -6.48
CA ALA A 151 30.63 -3.28 -7.38
C ALA A 151 30.53 -4.00 -8.74
N GLU A 152 29.83 -5.14 -8.79
CA GLU A 152 29.59 -5.97 -9.96
C GLU A 152 28.31 -5.60 -10.73
N GLY A 153 27.61 -4.54 -10.32
CA GLY A 153 26.42 -4.02 -11.01
C GLY A 153 25.12 -4.81 -10.77
N LEU A 154 25.15 -5.81 -9.88
CA LEU A 154 24.01 -6.64 -9.48
C LEU A 154 23.13 -5.93 -8.45
N ASP A 155 21.81 -6.10 -8.55
CA ASP A 155 20.86 -5.63 -7.53
C ASP A 155 21.22 -6.21 -6.16
N THR A 156 21.48 -5.37 -5.17
CA THR A 156 21.84 -5.81 -3.82
C THR A 156 20.64 -6.11 -2.94
N ARG A 157 19.41 -5.87 -3.41
CA ARG A 157 18.19 -5.99 -2.60
C ARG A 157 16.98 -6.65 -3.28
N PRO A 158 17.14 -7.81 -3.95
CA PRO A 158 15.98 -8.61 -4.36
C PRO A 158 15.26 -9.19 -3.13
N TYR A 159 13.96 -9.48 -3.29
CA TYR A 159 13.28 -10.32 -2.31
C TYR A 159 13.57 -11.80 -2.55
N ARG A 160 13.73 -12.55 -1.47
CA ARG A 160 13.82 -14.02 -1.48
C ARG A 160 12.49 -14.62 -1.05
N PHE A 161 12.19 -15.82 -1.54
CA PHE A 161 11.06 -16.58 -1.00
C PHE A 161 11.27 -16.83 0.51
N GLY A 162 10.21 -16.68 1.30
CA GLY A 162 10.23 -16.83 2.76
C GLY A 162 10.53 -15.55 3.55
N GLU A 163 10.96 -14.47 2.90
CA GLU A 163 11.11 -13.17 3.59
C GLU A 163 9.76 -12.61 4.06
N PHE A 164 8.71 -12.83 3.30
CA PHE A 164 7.31 -12.56 3.67
C PHE A 164 6.41 -13.71 3.19
N ASP A 165 5.20 -13.78 3.75
CA ASP A 165 4.27 -14.90 3.56
C ASP A 165 3.20 -14.58 2.52
N ILE A 166 2.75 -13.32 2.49
CA ILE A 166 1.73 -12.80 1.55
C ILE A 166 2.25 -11.51 0.90
N LEU A 167 2.02 -11.38 -0.41
CA LEU A 167 2.11 -10.11 -1.12
C LEU A 167 0.73 -9.47 -1.20
N SER A 168 0.62 -8.24 -0.71
CA SER A 168 -0.54 -7.36 -0.83
C SER A 168 -0.26 -6.31 -1.91
N VAL A 169 -1.18 -6.13 -2.86
CA VAL A 169 -1.04 -5.15 -3.94
C VAL A 169 -2.25 -4.22 -3.97
N CYS A 170 -2.02 -2.94 -3.68
CA CYS A 170 -3.04 -1.91 -3.81
C CYS A 170 -3.32 -1.62 -5.30
N LEU A 171 -4.59 -1.73 -5.70
CA LEU A 171 -5.07 -1.48 -7.06
C LEU A 171 -5.57 -0.04 -7.27
N HIS A 172 -5.42 0.87 -6.29
CA HIS A 172 -5.78 2.28 -6.45
C HIS A 172 -5.31 2.91 -7.78
N PRO A 173 -4.10 2.64 -8.31
CA PRO A 173 -3.65 3.25 -9.56
C PRO A 173 -4.52 2.95 -10.79
N SER A 174 -5.22 1.82 -10.85
CA SER A 174 -6.19 1.50 -11.92
C SER A 174 -7.64 1.75 -11.52
N SER A 175 -7.96 1.60 -10.24
CA SER A 175 -9.34 1.64 -9.75
C SER A 175 -9.78 2.99 -9.18
N GLY A 176 -8.85 3.87 -8.81
CA GLY A 176 -9.15 5.09 -8.05
C GLY A 176 -9.55 4.85 -6.60
N ASP A 177 -9.45 3.61 -6.09
CA ASP A 177 -9.89 3.23 -4.75
C ASP A 177 -8.73 2.69 -3.90
N TRP A 178 -8.41 3.39 -2.80
CA TRP A 178 -7.35 3.02 -1.86
C TRP A 178 -7.69 1.82 -0.97
N THR A 179 -8.92 1.33 -1.01
CA THR A 179 -9.36 0.14 -0.25
C THR A 179 -9.25 -1.15 -1.06
N ARG A 180 -8.99 -1.06 -2.36
CA ARG A 180 -8.88 -2.23 -3.24
C ARG A 180 -7.49 -2.83 -3.21
N PHE A 181 -7.40 -4.06 -2.71
CA PHE A 181 -6.17 -4.84 -2.66
C PHE A 181 -6.35 -6.23 -3.27
N MET A 182 -5.27 -6.75 -3.86
CA MET A 182 -5.13 -8.16 -4.23
C MET A 182 -4.05 -8.80 -3.37
N PHE A 183 -4.28 -10.04 -2.97
CA PHE A 183 -3.43 -10.82 -2.08
C PHE A 183 -3.00 -12.09 -2.79
N CYS A 184 -1.73 -12.44 -2.62
CA CYS A 184 -1.15 -13.65 -3.20
C CYS A 184 -0.13 -14.27 -2.23
N PRO A 185 -0.22 -15.58 -1.95
CA PRO A 185 0.80 -16.26 -1.18
C PRO A 185 2.15 -16.17 -1.85
N ALA A 186 3.17 -15.73 -1.10
CA ALA A 186 4.48 -15.40 -1.63
C ALA A 186 5.15 -16.57 -2.35
N TYR A 187 4.90 -17.81 -1.89
CA TYR A 187 5.46 -19.03 -2.49
C TYR A 187 4.95 -19.32 -3.92
N THR A 188 3.86 -18.66 -4.34
CA THR A 188 3.29 -18.81 -5.68
C THR A 188 3.73 -17.73 -6.66
N LEU A 189 4.50 -16.74 -6.19
CA LEU A 189 5.01 -15.66 -7.03
C LEU A 189 6.01 -16.19 -8.06
N MET A 190 6.12 -15.48 -9.18
CA MET A 190 7.05 -15.86 -10.24
C MET A 190 8.50 -15.71 -9.75
N PRO A 191 9.36 -16.72 -9.92
CA PRO A 191 10.78 -16.61 -9.64
C PRO A 191 11.52 -15.79 -10.70
N ARG A 192 12.71 -15.26 -10.37
CA ARG A 192 13.61 -14.70 -11.39
C ARG A 192 14.08 -15.81 -12.32
N ALA A 193 14.03 -15.56 -13.64
CA ALA A 193 14.50 -16.50 -14.66
C ALA A 193 15.97 -16.92 -14.49
N THR A 194 16.81 -16.04 -13.92
CA THR A 194 18.25 -16.28 -13.73
C THR A 194 18.60 -16.84 -12.35
N ASN A 195 17.70 -16.73 -11.35
CA ASN A 195 17.91 -17.27 -10.02
C ASN A 195 16.55 -17.60 -9.36
N PRO A 196 16.15 -18.89 -9.34
CA PRO A 196 14.86 -19.32 -8.80
C PRO A 196 14.64 -19.07 -7.31
N GLU A 197 15.69 -18.78 -6.52
CA GLU A 197 15.54 -18.43 -5.10
C GLU A 197 15.02 -17.00 -4.89
N LEU A 198 15.07 -16.17 -5.94
CA LEU A 198 14.67 -14.78 -5.90
C LEU A 198 13.30 -14.60 -6.53
N ILE A 199 12.51 -13.71 -5.95
CA ILE A 199 11.23 -13.28 -6.54
C ILE A 199 11.52 -12.38 -7.74
N ALA A 200 10.82 -12.61 -8.86
CA ALA A 200 10.93 -11.77 -10.06
C ALA A 200 10.62 -10.30 -9.70
N VAL A 201 11.31 -9.35 -10.33
CA VAL A 201 11.13 -7.91 -10.05
C VAL A 201 9.72 -7.43 -10.36
N LEU A 202 9.08 -8.04 -11.37
CA LEU A 202 7.73 -7.70 -11.77
C LEU A 202 6.84 -8.93 -11.61
N GLN A 203 5.70 -8.75 -10.95
CA GLN A 203 4.67 -9.77 -10.79
C GLN A 203 3.40 -9.31 -11.52
N PRO A 204 2.78 -10.16 -12.34
CA PRO A 204 1.47 -9.88 -12.90
C PRO A 204 0.40 -9.99 -11.81
N VAL A 205 -0.55 -9.06 -11.82
CA VAL A 205 -1.61 -8.93 -10.81
C VAL A 205 -2.94 -8.79 -11.54
N PRO A 206 -3.91 -9.70 -11.35
CA PRO A 206 -5.19 -9.62 -12.03
C PRO A 206 -6.04 -8.46 -11.49
N PRO A 207 -6.98 -7.93 -12.29
CA PRO A 207 -7.90 -6.88 -11.85
C PRO A 207 -8.95 -7.35 -10.84
N THR A 208 -9.16 -8.67 -10.75
CA THR A 208 -10.15 -9.37 -9.91
C THR A 208 -9.58 -10.71 -9.44
N ARG A 209 -10.27 -11.39 -8.52
CA ARG A 209 -9.90 -12.73 -8.03
C ARG A 209 -9.69 -13.72 -9.20
N GLN A 210 -8.45 -14.21 -9.36
CA GLN A 210 -8.07 -15.14 -10.42
C GLN A 210 -6.75 -15.84 -10.11
N GLY A 211 -6.66 -17.15 -10.37
CA GLY A 211 -5.45 -17.94 -10.12
C GLY A 211 -5.07 -17.94 -8.63
N ASN A 212 -3.81 -17.62 -8.32
CA ASN A 212 -3.31 -17.52 -6.94
C ASN A 212 -3.52 -16.14 -6.31
N TRP A 213 -4.41 -15.32 -6.89
CA TRP A 213 -4.74 -13.99 -6.39
C TRP A 213 -6.19 -13.92 -5.94
N THR A 214 -6.40 -13.32 -4.77
CA THR A 214 -7.72 -13.05 -4.18
C THR A 214 -7.80 -11.62 -3.66
N ASP A 215 -9.00 -11.07 -3.56
CA ASP A 215 -9.29 -9.79 -2.90
C ASP A 215 -9.62 -9.96 -1.41
N ASN A 216 -9.48 -11.18 -0.86
CA ASN A 216 -9.69 -11.49 0.55
C ASN A 216 -8.39 -11.96 1.24
N LEU A 217 -7.95 -11.21 2.25
CA LEU A 217 -6.72 -11.53 2.98
C LEU A 217 -6.80 -12.86 3.75
N GLU A 218 -7.94 -13.21 4.34
CA GLU A 218 -8.10 -14.47 5.07
C GLU A 218 -7.97 -15.68 4.13
N GLU A 219 -8.52 -15.57 2.91
CA GLU A 219 -8.38 -16.62 1.90
C GLU A 219 -6.91 -16.79 1.47
N ALA A 220 -6.19 -15.68 1.27
CA ALA A 220 -4.76 -15.76 0.95
C ALA A 220 -3.94 -16.38 2.09
N ILE A 221 -4.29 -16.08 3.35
CA ILE A 221 -3.69 -16.71 4.54
C ILE A 221 -3.99 -18.22 4.54
N GLU A 222 -5.24 -18.62 4.30
CA GLU A 222 -5.61 -20.03 4.22
C GLU A 222 -4.81 -20.78 3.15
N TRP A 223 -4.68 -20.20 1.95
CA TRP A 223 -3.84 -20.76 0.89
C TRP A 223 -2.38 -20.89 1.31
N HIS A 224 -1.82 -19.89 2.00
CA HIS A 224 -0.46 -19.95 2.53
C HIS A 224 -0.26 -21.11 3.51
N LEU A 225 -1.19 -21.31 4.44
CA LEU A 225 -1.10 -22.36 5.45
C LEU A 225 -1.27 -23.76 4.85
N ASN A 226 -2.07 -23.89 3.80
CA ASN A 226 -2.34 -25.17 3.14
C ASN A 226 -1.29 -25.58 2.09
N ARG A 227 -0.19 -24.83 1.92
CA ARG A 227 0.84 -25.09 0.89
C ARG A 227 1.47 -26.49 0.90
N ASN A 228 1.35 -27.22 2.01
CA ASN A 228 1.94 -28.54 2.25
C ASN A 228 0.88 -29.67 2.38
N ARG A 229 -0.39 -29.37 2.10
CA ARG A 229 -1.46 -30.38 1.99
C ARG A 229 -1.69 -30.72 0.52
#